data_AF-A0A953HFT4-F1
#
_entry.id   AF-A0A953HFT4-F1
#
_cell.length_a   1.000
_cell.length_b   1.000
_cell.length_c   1.000
_cell.angle_alpha   90.00
_cell.angle_beta   90.00
_cell.angle_gamma   90.00
#
_symmetry.space_group_name_H-M   'P 1'
#
loop_
_entity.id
_entity.type
_entity.pdbx_description
1 polymer ?
#
loop_
_entity_poly.entity_id
_entity_poly.type
_entity_poly.pdbx_seq_one_letter_code
_entity_poly.pdbx_strand_id
1 'polypeptide(L)'
;MWGTTGMYTGPGGRDPRPARLASTDGEPAAGTINGGYAPESRTITAFAKGRGVGDCGTASTWTWTGREFVLTQESAMNECWGVPPDYWPTTWRTR
;
A
#
# COMPACT_ATOMS: atom_id res chain seq x y z
N MET A 1 9.18 -13.83 9.66
CA MET A 1 8.59 -12.91 8.66
C MET A 1 9.39 -11.61 8.67
N TRP A 2 10.36 -11.47 7.79
CA TRP A 2 11.18 -10.25 7.69
C TRP A 2 10.44 -9.26 6.78
N GLY A 3 9.55 -8.46 7.36
CA GLY A 3 8.95 -7.35 6.61
C GLY A 3 9.96 -6.21 6.49
N THR A 4 10.21 -5.72 5.28
CA THR A 4 11.01 -4.51 5.08
C THR A 4 10.17 -3.31 5.49
N THR A 5 10.46 -2.71 6.65
CA THR A 5 9.84 -1.44 7.03
C THR A 5 10.39 -0.35 6.12
N GLY A 6 9.54 0.21 5.25
CA GLY A 6 9.89 1.39 4.46
C GLY A 6 10.26 2.56 5.38
N MET A 7 11.25 3.36 4.98
CA MET A 7 11.73 4.51 5.73
C MET A 7 11.68 5.75 4.83
N TYR A 8 11.46 6.91 5.42
CA TYR A 8 11.67 8.20 4.77
C TYR A 8 12.57 9.08 5.64
N THR A 9 13.28 10.01 5.02
CA THR A 9 14.26 10.88 5.68
C THR A 9 13.90 12.35 5.47
N GLY A 10 14.33 13.21 6.39
CA GLY A 10 14.40 14.63 6.19
C GLY A 10 15.47 15.05 5.16
N PRO A 11 15.68 16.37 4.99
CA PRO A 11 16.65 16.92 4.04
C PRO A 11 18.06 16.33 4.22
N GLY A 12 18.70 16.00 3.10
CA GLY A 12 20.04 15.41 3.10
C GLY A 12 20.12 14.00 3.69
N GLY A 13 19.01 13.27 3.74
CA GLY A 13 18.99 11.88 4.23
C GLY A 13 19.02 11.75 5.76
N ARG A 14 18.77 12.85 6.49
CA ARG A 14 18.81 12.87 7.97
C ARG A 14 17.47 12.46 8.58
N ASP A 15 17.46 12.18 9.88
CA ASP A 15 16.25 11.89 10.66
C ASP A 15 15.37 10.80 10.04
N PRO A 16 15.89 9.56 9.86
CA PRO A 16 15.11 8.48 9.30
C PRO A 16 13.89 8.17 10.17
N ARG A 17 12.73 8.03 9.53
CA ARG A 17 11.46 7.71 10.16
C ARG A 17 10.80 6.55 9.45
N PRO A 18 10.18 5.61 10.19
CA PRO A 18 9.41 4.54 9.57
C PRO A 18 8.19 5.11 8.85
N ALA A 19 7.99 4.67 7.61
CA ALA A 19 6.76 4.88 6.89
C ALA A 19 5.66 4.02 7.51
N ARG A 20 4.64 4.66 8.08
CA ARG A 20 3.44 3.98 8.57
C ARG A 20 2.46 3.80 7.41
N LEU A 21 2.56 2.67 6.73
CA LEU A 21 1.67 2.33 5.63
C LEU A 21 0.48 1.56 6.22
N ALA A 22 -0.60 2.28 6.54
CA ALA A 22 -1.81 1.68 7.11
C ALA A 22 -2.71 1.09 6.02
N SER A 23 -3.38 -0.02 6.32
CA SER A 23 -4.50 -0.58 5.54
C SER A 23 -5.83 0.11 5.89
N THR A 24 -6.91 -0.24 5.20
CA THR A 24 -8.25 0.32 5.50
C THR A 24 -8.70 0.09 6.95
N ASP A 25 -8.23 -1.00 7.60
CA ASP A 25 -8.60 -1.32 8.99
C ASP A 25 -7.67 -0.64 10.01
N GLY A 26 -6.76 0.23 9.56
CA GLY A 26 -5.80 0.93 10.42
C GLY A 26 -4.59 0.09 10.85
N GLU A 27 -4.60 -1.20 10.54
CA GLU A 27 -3.49 -2.11 10.79
C GLU A 27 -2.32 -1.85 9.82
N PRO A 28 -1.07 -2.14 10.22
CA PRO A 28 0.06 -2.13 9.30
C PRO A 28 -0.29 -2.94 8.06
N ALA A 29 -0.12 -2.34 6.89
CA ALA A 29 -0.44 -3.00 5.65
C ALA A 29 0.42 -4.26 5.53
N ALA A 30 -0.23 -5.43 5.63
CA ALA A 30 0.40 -6.72 5.36
C ALA A 30 0.97 -6.78 3.93
N GLY A 31 0.52 -5.87 3.06
CA GLY A 31 0.72 -5.90 1.62
C GLY A 31 1.73 -4.95 1.02
N THR A 32 2.79 -4.53 1.72
CA THR A 32 3.90 -3.79 1.07
C THR A 32 4.75 -4.67 0.12
N ILE A 33 4.39 -5.95 -0.02
CA ILE A 33 4.98 -6.84 -1.01
C ILE A 33 4.69 -6.37 -2.44
N ASN A 34 5.66 -6.57 -3.33
CA ASN A 34 5.61 -6.05 -4.70
C ASN A 34 5.38 -4.53 -4.76
N GLY A 35 5.83 -3.80 -3.73
CA GLY A 35 5.65 -2.37 -3.63
C GLY A 35 6.69 -1.56 -4.41
N GLY A 36 6.31 -0.36 -4.83
CA GLY A 36 7.17 0.59 -5.52
C GLY A 36 6.89 2.03 -5.09
N TYR A 37 7.90 2.89 -5.20
CA TYR A 37 7.77 4.33 -4.98
C TYR A 37 7.88 5.08 -6.31
N ALA A 38 6.90 5.94 -6.59
CA ALA A 38 6.85 6.84 -7.74
C ALA A 38 7.17 8.28 -7.29
N PRO A 39 8.37 8.81 -7.60
CA PRO A 39 8.80 10.14 -7.13
C PRO A 39 7.94 11.30 -7.64
N GLU A 40 7.43 11.20 -8.86
CA GLU A 40 6.65 12.22 -9.57
C GLU A 40 5.33 12.55 -8.87
N SER A 41 4.63 11.52 -8.39
CA SER A 41 3.38 11.62 -7.64
C SER A 41 3.59 11.52 -6.12
N ARG A 42 4.81 11.18 -5.69
CA ARG A 42 5.16 10.86 -4.30
C ARG A 42 4.23 9.79 -3.71
N THR A 43 4.00 8.74 -4.48
CA THR A 43 3.13 7.65 -4.10
C THR A 43 3.91 6.37 -3.87
N ILE A 44 3.50 5.61 -2.86
CA ILE A 44 3.86 4.20 -2.71
C ILE A 44 2.66 3.38 -3.15
N THR A 45 2.86 2.45 -4.07
CA THR A 45 1.86 1.46 -4.45
C THR A 45 2.34 0.09 -4.01
N ALA A 46 1.41 -0.81 -3.69
CA ALA A 46 1.76 -2.19 -3.41
C ALA A 46 0.63 -3.16 -3.79
N PHE A 47 1.01 -4.41 -4.07
CA PHE A 47 0.08 -5.45 -4.50
C PHE A 47 0.38 -6.77 -3.78
N ALA A 48 -0.45 -7.09 -2.80
CA ALA A 48 -0.43 -8.37 -2.12
C ALA A 48 -1.40 -9.34 -2.79
N LYS A 49 -0.86 -10.34 -3.50
CA LYS A 49 -1.66 -11.46 -3.98
C LYS A 49 -1.93 -12.45 -2.84
N GLY A 50 -3.13 -13.02 -2.80
CA GLY A 50 -3.43 -14.21 -2.01
C GLY A 50 -2.88 -15.46 -2.71
N ARG A 51 -3.76 -16.27 -3.29
CA ARG A 51 -3.38 -17.53 -3.96
C ARG A 51 -2.77 -17.35 -5.35
N GLY A 52 -3.14 -16.28 -6.08
CA GLY A 52 -2.66 -16.01 -7.43
C GLY A 52 -2.93 -14.58 -7.88
N VAL A 53 -2.26 -14.13 -8.96
CA VAL A 53 -2.58 -12.85 -9.61
C VAL A 53 -3.96 -12.98 -10.25
N GLY A 54 -4.86 -12.05 -9.95
CA GLY A 54 -6.24 -12.07 -10.45
C GLY A 54 -7.16 -13.08 -9.79
N ASP A 55 -6.87 -13.46 -8.54
CA ASP A 55 -7.71 -14.35 -7.75
C ASP A 55 -8.32 -13.62 -6.54
N CYS A 56 -7.45 -13.16 -5.65
CA CYS A 56 -7.74 -12.44 -4.41
C CYS A 56 -6.49 -11.67 -3.99
N GLY A 57 -6.66 -10.68 -3.13
CA GLY A 57 -5.56 -9.88 -2.59
C GLY A 57 -5.95 -8.46 -2.25
N THR A 58 -4.95 -7.61 -2.11
CA THR A 58 -5.08 -6.19 -1.79
C THR A 58 -4.17 -5.37 -2.69
N ALA A 59 -4.73 -4.30 -3.28
CA ALA A 59 -3.98 -3.27 -3.98
C ALA A 59 -4.16 -1.95 -3.22
N SER A 60 -3.06 -1.36 -2.77
CA SER A 60 -3.07 -0.16 -1.92
C SER A 60 -2.18 0.93 -2.51
N THR A 61 -2.59 2.19 -2.34
CA THR A 61 -1.83 3.39 -2.70
C THR A 61 -1.76 4.31 -1.49
N TRP A 62 -0.54 4.74 -1.15
CA TRP A 62 -0.28 5.77 -0.16
C TRP A 62 0.36 6.99 -0.81
N THR A 63 -0.08 8.19 -0.43
CA THR A 63 0.45 9.46 -0.96
C THR A 63 1.14 10.25 0.13
N TRP A 64 2.28 10.87 -0.19
CA TRP A 64 2.99 11.75 0.72
C TRP A 64 2.25 13.08 0.94
N THR A 65 1.97 13.41 2.19
CA THR A 65 1.28 14.67 2.57
C THR A 65 2.20 15.87 2.74
N GLY A 66 3.52 15.68 2.64
CA GLY A 66 4.51 16.64 3.14
C GLY A 66 5.09 16.25 4.50
N ARG A 67 4.42 15.35 5.23
CA ARG A 67 4.81 14.93 6.59
C ARG A 67 4.84 13.42 6.78
N GLU A 68 3.90 12.71 6.16
CA GLU A 68 3.77 11.26 6.25
C GLU A 68 3.08 10.69 5.01
N PHE A 69 3.14 9.37 4.84
CA PHE A 69 2.36 8.66 3.83
C PHE A 69 0.99 8.31 4.40
N VAL A 70 -0.07 8.62 3.67
CA VAL A 70 -1.46 8.31 4.06
C VAL A 70 -2.14 7.49 2.98
N LEU A 71 -3.02 6.55 3.37
CA LEU A 71 -3.75 5.70 2.42
C LEU A 71 -4.73 6.56 1.61
N THR A 72 -4.61 6.51 0.28
CA THR A 72 -5.45 7.30 -0.63
C THR A 72 -6.35 6.44 -1.51
N GLN A 73 -5.97 5.18 -1.76
CA GLN A 73 -6.81 4.21 -2.46
C GLN A 73 -6.50 2.79 -1.96
N GLU A 74 -7.55 1.99 -1.81
CA GLU A 74 -7.44 0.55 -1.60
C GLU A 74 -8.58 -0.19 -2.30
N SER A 75 -8.24 -1.32 -2.90
CA SER A 75 -9.19 -2.33 -3.34
C SER A 75 -8.75 -3.69 -2.83
N ALA A 76 -9.68 -4.47 -2.29
CA ALA A 76 -9.38 -5.77 -1.72
C ALA A 76 -10.46 -6.80 -2.05
N MET A 77 -10.01 -8.04 -2.26
CA MET A 77 -10.83 -9.23 -2.38
C MET A 77 -10.22 -10.30 -1.48
N ASN A 78 -10.86 -10.59 -0.35
CA ASN A 78 -10.33 -11.56 0.62
C ASN A 78 -10.60 -13.00 0.18
N GLU A 79 -11.71 -13.21 -0.51
CA GLU A 79 -12.13 -14.52 -1.01
C GLU A 79 -11.50 -14.82 -2.37
N CYS A 80 -10.78 -15.93 -2.45
CA CYS A 80 -10.11 -16.38 -3.68
C CYS A 80 -11.09 -17.08 -4.62
N TRP A 81 -11.93 -16.29 -5.30
CA TRP A 81 -12.94 -16.74 -6.27
C TRP A 81 -12.52 -16.56 -7.73
N GLY A 82 -11.24 -16.24 -8.01
CA GLY A 82 -10.77 -16.02 -9.38
C GLY A 82 -11.19 -14.66 -9.94
N VAL A 83 -11.42 -13.66 -9.09
CA VAL A 83 -11.90 -12.34 -9.54
C VAL A 83 -10.69 -11.47 -9.93
N PRO A 84 -10.66 -10.90 -11.16
CA PRO A 84 -9.57 -10.02 -11.56
C PRO A 84 -9.52 -8.73 -10.73
N PRO A 85 -8.35 -8.08 -10.58
CA PRO A 85 -8.20 -6.92 -9.70
C PRO A 85 -9.06 -5.72 -10.12
N ASP A 86 -9.35 -5.59 -11.42
CA ASP A 86 -10.23 -4.53 -11.96
C ASP A 86 -11.68 -4.63 -11.43
N TYR A 87 -12.07 -5.79 -10.89
CA TYR A 87 -13.39 -6.05 -10.31
C TYR A 87 -13.36 -6.17 -8.78
N TRP A 88 -12.21 -5.94 -8.13
CA TRP A 88 -12.15 -5.96 -6.68
C TRP A 88 -12.93 -4.78 -6.08
N PRO A 89 -13.69 -4.99 -5.01
CA PRO A 89 -14.32 -3.91 -4.26
C PRO A 89 -13.30 -2.84 -3.86
N THR A 90 -13.65 -1.57 -4.06
CA THR A 90 -12.91 -0.46 -3.44
C THR A 90 -13.25 -0.47 -1.95
N THR A 91 -12.24 -0.72 -1.11
CA THR A 91 -12.37 -0.68 0.36
C THR A 91 -12.09 0.71 0.90
N TRP A 92 -11.24 1.50 0.22
CA TRP A 92 -10.91 2.87 0.62
C TRP A 92 -10.64 3.79 -0.57
N ARG A 93 -11.08 5.05 -0.47
CA ARG A 93 -10.71 6.13 -1.39
C ARG A 93 -10.86 7.50 -0.70
N THR A 94 -9.83 8.34 -0.77
CA THR A 94 -9.93 9.74 -0.35
C THR A 94 -10.76 10.56 -1.35
N ARG A 95 -11.57 11.51 -0.87
CA ARG A 95 -12.36 12.43 -1.70
C ARG A 95 -11.52 13.51 -2.35
#